data_AF-A0A087T9T2-F1
#
_entry.id   AF-A0A087T9T2-F1
#
_cell.length_a   1.000
_cell.length_b   1.000
_cell.length_c   1.000
_cell.angle_alpha   90.00
_cell.angle_beta   90.00
_cell.angle_gamma   90.00
#
_symmetry.space_group_name_H-M   'P 1'
#
loop_
_entity.id
_entity.type
_entity.pdbx_description
1 polymer ?
#
loop_
_entity_poly.entity_id
_entity_poly.type
_entity_poly.pdbx_seq_one_letter_code
_entity_poly.pdbx_strand_id
1 'polypeptide(L)'
;MPRKCSVPGCKSNYNPNADHITTFRFPKDEQLCKTWISKINRKDFVPGSCACVCILHFDERFITRDDKATRADGTLLTLQRKVPLLPKDAYPTIFNGQPKYLSCPLPSKRKTPEDRTRELKERCEINFKKLCAADNIDSFSEFLKLCSIHLLKCIRNNWLKQTETNQTFNIPSFDDTDNKLYYASILHLKKLYNIEQHHSLKLAPALSKKVLYPTSLERQNVSTAIKLFDEKSVAALNIELKENKTGYGEAVEGKNIS
;
A
#
# COMPACT_ATOMS: atom_id res chain seq x y z
N MET A 1 -21.49 4.26 -48.81
CA MET A 1 -22.12 3.75 -47.56
C MET A 1 -21.05 3.62 -46.49
N PRO A 2 -21.32 4.06 -45.26
CA PRO A 2 -20.33 4.05 -44.20
C PRO A 2 -20.18 2.61 -43.66
N ARG A 3 -18.97 2.23 -43.22
CA ARG A 3 -18.66 0.83 -42.90
C ARG A 3 -19.27 0.42 -41.55
N LYS A 4 -19.93 -0.74 -41.53
CA LYS A 4 -20.61 -1.27 -40.33
C LYS A 4 -19.63 -1.97 -39.39
N CYS A 5 -19.82 -1.81 -38.08
CA CYS A 5 -18.99 -2.49 -37.08
C CYS A 5 -19.15 -4.01 -37.16
N SER A 6 -18.04 -4.75 -37.02
CA SER A 6 -18.01 -6.21 -37.05
C SER A 6 -18.34 -6.85 -35.68
N VAL A 7 -18.36 -6.05 -34.62
CA VAL A 7 -18.64 -6.51 -33.24
C VAL A 7 -20.12 -6.89 -33.10
N PRO A 8 -20.44 -8.10 -32.59
CA PRO A 8 -21.81 -8.50 -32.32
C PRO A 8 -22.52 -7.55 -31.36
N GLY A 9 -23.76 -7.17 -31.68
CA GLY A 9 -24.57 -6.26 -30.84
C GLY A 9 -24.25 -4.77 -31.01
N CYS A 10 -23.20 -4.40 -31.74
CA CYS A 10 -22.88 -3.01 -32.02
C CYS A 10 -23.72 -2.48 -33.20
N LYS A 11 -24.50 -1.41 -32.96
CA LYS A 11 -25.34 -0.72 -33.96
C LYS A 11 -24.67 0.53 -34.56
N SER A 12 -23.38 0.73 -34.31
CA SER A 12 -22.64 1.87 -34.85
C SER A 12 -22.60 1.85 -36.37
N ASN A 13 -22.94 2.99 -36.98
CA ASN A 13 -22.91 3.21 -38.43
C ASN A 13 -23.96 2.43 -39.25
N TYR A 14 -25.04 1.96 -38.62
CA TYR A 14 -26.16 1.30 -39.30
C TYR A 14 -27.24 2.29 -39.78
N ASN A 15 -27.37 3.43 -39.11
CA ASN A 15 -28.35 4.46 -39.45
C ASN A 15 -27.71 5.51 -40.40
N PRO A 16 -28.26 5.75 -41.60
CA PRO A 16 -27.74 6.76 -42.52
C PRO A 16 -27.93 8.21 -42.02
N ASN A 17 -28.84 8.45 -41.07
CA ASN A 17 -29.16 9.78 -40.57
C ASN A 17 -28.44 10.16 -39.26
N ALA A 18 -27.55 9.30 -38.75
CA ALA A 18 -26.83 9.50 -37.50
C ALA A 18 -25.36 9.86 -37.75
N ASP A 19 -24.75 10.55 -36.79
CA ASP A 19 -23.32 10.90 -36.82
C ASP A 19 -22.44 9.66 -37.02
N HIS A 20 -21.57 9.73 -38.02
CA HIS A 20 -20.68 8.64 -38.36
C HIS A 20 -19.53 8.57 -37.37
N ILE A 21 -19.45 7.45 -36.65
CA ILE A 21 -18.36 7.15 -35.72
C ILE A 21 -17.13 6.69 -36.50
N THR A 22 -15.94 7.07 -36.04
CA THR A 22 -14.67 6.61 -36.61
C THR A 22 -14.54 5.09 -36.50
N THR A 23 -14.16 4.46 -37.62
CA THR A 23 -13.99 3.01 -37.74
C THR A 23 -12.57 2.69 -38.17
N PHE A 24 -12.03 1.61 -37.62
CA PHE A 24 -10.68 1.12 -37.87
C PHE A 24 -10.73 -0.20 -38.61
N ARG A 25 -9.85 -0.35 -39.60
CA ARG A 25 -9.67 -1.60 -40.35
C ARG A 25 -8.86 -2.57 -39.51
N PHE A 26 -8.98 -3.86 -39.84
CA PHE A 26 -8.14 -4.88 -39.21
C PHE A 26 -6.65 -4.63 -39.53
N PRO A 27 -5.74 -4.84 -38.55
CA PRO A 27 -4.31 -4.77 -38.77
C PRO A 27 -3.84 -5.72 -39.87
N LYS A 28 -2.78 -5.35 -40.59
CA LYS A 28 -2.10 -6.25 -41.54
C LYS A 28 -1.33 -7.37 -40.84
N ASP A 29 -0.93 -7.14 -39.59
CA ASP A 29 -0.19 -8.10 -38.79
C ASP A 29 -1.09 -9.28 -38.42
N GLU A 30 -0.70 -10.48 -38.82
CA GLU A 30 -1.52 -11.69 -38.67
C GLU A 30 -1.83 -12.01 -37.19
N GLN A 31 -0.86 -11.81 -36.30
CA GLN A 31 -1.00 -12.09 -34.86
C GLN A 31 -2.00 -11.15 -34.18
N LEU A 32 -1.92 -9.85 -34.48
CA LEU A 32 -2.86 -8.86 -33.97
C LEU A 32 -4.25 -9.07 -34.57
N CYS A 33 -4.33 -9.44 -35.84
CA CYS A 33 -5.59 -9.80 -36.49
C CYS A 33 -6.26 -10.99 -35.79
N LYS A 34 -5.53 -12.08 -35.53
CA LYS A 34 -6.01 -13.22 -34.73
C LYS A 34 -6.46 -12.80 -33.34
N THR A 35 -5.72 -11.89 -32.69
CA THR A 35 -6.08 -11.34 -31.38
C THR A 35 -7.41 -10.59 -31.44
N TRP A 36 -7.63 -9.75 -32.44
CA TRP A 36 -8.90 -9.04 -32.63
C TRP A 36 -10.06 -10.00 -32.89
N ILE A 37 -9.88 -11.00 -33.75
CA ILE A 37 -10.90 -12.02 -34.03
C ILE A 37 -11.27 -12.79 -32.76
N SER A 38 -10.27 -13.24 -32.00
CA SER A 38 -10.45 -13.92 -30.72
C SER A 38 -11.25 -13.08 -29.72
N LYS A 39 -10.96 -11.78 -29.61
CA LYS A 39 -11.67 -10.87 -28.69
C LYS A 39 -13.10 -10.55 -29.11
N ILE A 40 -13.38 -10.46 -30.41
CA ILE A 40 -14.74 -10.22 -30.91
C ILE A 40 -15.67 -11.41 -30.63
N ASN A 41 -15.10 -12.61 -30.42
CA ASN A 41 -15.81 -13.83 -30.04
C ASN A 41 -17.03 -14.13 -30.91
N ARG A 42 -16.85 -14.02 -32.24
CA ARG A 42 -17.87 -14.37 -33.23
C ARG A 42 -17.53 -15.73 -33.82
N LYS A 43 -18.48 -16.68 -33.76
CA LYS A 43 -18.31 -18.01 -34.36
C LYS A 43 -18.04 -17.87 -35.86
N ASP A 44 -16.99 -18.55 -36.34
CA ASP A 44 -16.63 -18.68 -37.76
C ASP A 44 -16.42 -17.36 -38.52
N PHE A 45 -15.91 -16.32 -37.83
CA PHE A 45 -15.68 -15.04 -38.47
C PHE A 45 -14.36 -15.00 -39.26
N VAL A 46 -14.48 -14.91 -40.59
CA VAL A 46 -13.36 -14.59 -41.48
C VAL A 46 -13.36 -13.09 -41.76
N PRO A 47 -12.27 -12.35 -41.44
CA PRO A 47 -12.21 -10.92 -41.71
C PRO A 47 -12.19 -10.67 -43.23
N GLY A 48 -13.28 -10.15 -43.77
CA GLY A 48 -13.32 -9.64 -45.15
C GLY A 48 -12.62 -8.28 -45.28
N SER A 49 -12.34 -7.85 -46.51
CA SER A 49 -11.73 -6.54 -46.84
C SER A 49 -12.57 -5.32 -46.38
N CYS A 50 -13.86 -5.55 -46.10
CA CYS A 50 -14.80 -4.56 -45.59
C CYS A 50 -14.92 -4.56 -44.05
N ALA A 51 -14.31 -5.51 -43.35
CA ALA A 51 -14.43 -5.65 -41.91
C ALA A 51 -13.76 -4.47 -41.17
N CYS A 52 -14.47 -3.91 -40.19
CA CYS A 52 -13.98 -2.81 -39.35
C CYS A 52 -14.57 -2.85 -37.93
N VAL A 53 -13.87 -2.19 -37.00
CA VAL A 53 -14.27 -2.05 -35.60
C VAL A 53 -14.36 -0.56 -35.24
N CYS A 54 -15.39 -0.17 -34.50
CA CYS A 54 -15.60 1.22 -34.07
C CYS A 54 -14.67 1.65 -32.91
N ILE A 55 -14.40 2.95 -32.81
CA ILE A 55 -13.61 3.56 -31.74
C ILE A 55 -14.11 3.26 -30.33
N LEU A 56 -15.43 3.06 -30.15
CA LEU A 56 -16.05 2.75 -28.86
C LEU A 56 -15.57 1.44 -28.23
N HIS A 57 -14.96 0.56 -29.02
CA HIS A 57 -14.46 -0.72 -28.54
C HIS A 57 -13.02 -0.68 -28.04
N PHE A 58 -12.34 0.45 -28.24
CA PHE A 58 -10.97 0.67 -27.79
C PHE A 58 -10.96 1.49 -26.50
N ASP A 59 -10.05 1.13 -25.60
CA ASP A 59 -9.74 1.94 -24.43
C ASP A 59 -9.09 3.27 -24.89
N GLU A 60 -9.41 4.37 -24.23
CA GLU A 60 -8.85 5.70 -24.53
C GLU A 60 -7.32 5.71 -24.46
N ARG A 61 -6.71 4.84 -23.66
CA ARG A 61 -5.25 4.65 -23.60
C ARG A 61 -4.64 4.24 -24.94
N PHE A 62 -5.40 3.57 -25.80
CA PHE A 62 -4.97 3.17 -27.13
C PHE A 62 -5.31 4.19 -28.21
N ILE A 63 -5.91 5.35 -27.90
CA ILE A 63 -6.35 6.29 -28.94
C ILE A 63 -5.41 7.50 -28.95
N THR A 64 -4.61 7.63 -30.01
CA THR A 64 -3.79 8.82 -30.23
C THR A 64 -4.60 9.87 -30.99
N ARG A 65 -5.10 10.88 -30.27
CA ARG A 65 -5.82 12.04 -30.86
C ARG A 65 -4.89 13.19 -31.24
N ASP A 66 -3.71 13.25 -30.63
CA ASP A 66 -2.82 14.41 -30.74
C ASP A 66 -1.45 13.99 -31.30
N ASP A 67 -0.95 14.73 -32.27
CA ASP A 67 0.43 14.64 -32.71
C ASP A 67 1.28 15.61 -31.86
N LYS A 68 2.29 15.07 -31.18
CA LYS A 68 3.21 15.82 -30.35
C LYS A 68 4.56 15.94 -31.05
N ALA A 69 5.04 17.16 -31.24
CA ALA A 69 6.34 17.44 -31.84
C ALA A 69 7.12 18.44 -30.97
N THR A 70 8.39 18.13 -30.70
CA THR A 70 9.28 19.03 -29.96
C THR A 70 10.01 19.93 -30.96
N ARG A 71 9.90 21.26 -30.78
CA ARG A 71 10.70 22.22 -31.55
C ARG A 71 12.15 22.26 -31.04
N ALA A 72 13.05 22.85 -31.81
CA ALA A 72 14.45 23.07 -31.41
C ALA A 72 14.56 23.85 -30.08
N ASP A 73 13.60 24.72 -29.78
CA ASP A 73 13.54 25.53 -28.55
C ASP A 73 13.01 24.77 -27.32
N GLY A 74 12.76 23.46 -27.42
CA GLY A 74 12.25 22.62 -26.33
C GLY A 74 10.74 22.74 -26.07
N THR A 75 10.04 23.69 -26.70
CA THR A 75 8.59 23.83 -26.59
C THR A 75 7.86 22.67 -27.29
N LEU A 76 6.89 22.06 -26.61
CA LEU A 76 6.10 20.94 -27.10
C LEU A 76 4.86 21.44 -27.85
N LEU A 77 4.82 21.21 -29.16
CA LEU A 77 3.63 21.46 -29.97
C LEU A 77 2.71 20.26 -29.91
N THR A 78 1.43 20.52 -29.63
CA THR A 78 0.37 19.52 -29.67
C THR A 78 -0.65 19.92 -30.73
N LEU A 79 -0.80 19.10 -31.78
CA LEU A 79 -1.76 19.32 -32.86
C LEU A 79 -2.85 18.25 -32.80
N GLN A 80 -4.11 18.68 -32.79
CA GLN A 80 -5.27 17.79 -32.81
C GLN A 80 -5.43 17.15 -34.18
N ARG A 81 -5.51 15.81 -34.23
CA ARG A 81 -5.71 15.06 -35.48
C ARG A 81 -7.18 15.03 -35.85
N LYS A 82 -7.46 15.17 -37.16
CA LYS A 82 -8.82 14.97 -37.71
C LYS A 82 -9.28 13.51 -37.67
N VAL A 83 -8.34 12.56 -37.76
CA VAL A 83 -8.61 11.12 -37.65
C VAL A 83 -7.72 10.54 -36.55
N PRO A 84 -8.30 10.00 -35.46
CA PRO A 84 -7.54 9.35 -34.41
C PRO A 84 -6.74 8.17 -34.95
N LEU A 85 -5.54 7.92 -34.41
CA LEU A 85 -4.70 6.80 -34.77
C LEU A 85 -4.73 5.74 -33.66
N LEU A 86 -4.76 4.47 -34.04
CA LEU A 86 -4.48 3.37 -33.13
C LEU A 86 -2.99 3.00 -33.21
N PRO A 87 -2.29 2.84 -32.07
CA PRO A 87 -0.97 2.26 -32.04
C PRO A 87 -1.03 0.81 -32.50
N LYS A 88 0.11 0.28 -32.95
CA LYS A 88 0.20 -1.05 -33.55
C LYS A 88 -0.25 -2.16 -32.60
N ASP A 89 -0.04 -1.98 -31.30
CA ASP A 89 -0.39 -3.00 -30.28
C ASP A 89 -1.82 -2.88 -29.74
N ALA A 90 -2.64 -1.97 -30.29
CA ALA A 90 -4.00 -1.77 -29.82
C ALA A 90 -4.93 -2.93 -30.20
N TYR A 91 -5.80 -3.31 -29.28
CA TYR A 91 -6.85 -4.29 -29.50
C TYR A 91 -8.16 -3.88 -28.81
N PRO A 92 -9.32 -4.32 -29.31
CA PRO A 92 -10.60 -4.00 -28.72
C PRO A 92 -10.74 -4.68 -27.35
N THR A 93 -11.06 -3.89 -26.33
CA THR A 93 -11.18 -4.30 -24.92
C THR A 93 -12.58 -4.11 -24.37
N ILE A 94 -13.36 -3.20 -24.97
CA ILE A 94 -14.67 -2.77 -24.49
C ILE A 94 -15.74 -3.28 -25.47
N PHE A 95 -16.73 -4.03 -25.00
CA PHE A 95 -17.81 -4.57 -25.83
C PHE A 95 -19.18 -4.21 -25.24
N ASN A 96 -19.68 -3.03 -25.60
CA ASN A 96 -21.00 -2.56 -25.16
C ASN A 96 -22.10 -3.40 -25.84
N GLY A 97 -22.98 -4.02 -25.06
CA GLY A 97 -24.04 -4.92 -25.55
C GLY A 97 -23.72 -6.42 -25.47
N GLN A 98 -22.57 -6.79 -24.90
CA GLN A 98 -22.19 -8.16 -24.59
C GLN A 98 -22.04 -8.36 -23.07
N PRO A 99 -22.14 -9.59 -22.56
CA PRO A 99 -22.00 -9.82 -21.13
C PRO A 99 -20.59 -9.44 -20.63
N LYS A 100 -20.53 -8.83 -19.44
CA LYS A 100 -19.35 -8.17 -18.88
C LYS A 100 -18.10 -9.06 -18.78
N TYR A 101 -18.26 -10.39 -18.74
CA TYR A 101 -17.12 -11.32 -18.70
C TYR A 101 -16.35 -11.40 -20.02
N LEU A 102 -16.93 -10.95 -21.15
CA LEU A 102 -16.25 -10.89 -22.45
C LEU A 102 -15.42 -9.62 -22.61
N SER A 103 -15.74 -8.54 -21.89
CA SER A 103 -14.90 -7.35 -21.84
C SER A 103 -13.77 -7.56 -20.83
N CYS A 104 -12.54 -7.38 -21.29
CA CYS A 104 -11.35 -7.37 -20.45
C CYS A 104 -10.79 -5.94 -20.45
N PRO A 105 -11.30 -5.04 -19.59
CA PRO A 105 -10.72 -3.72 -19.47
C PRO A 105 -9.26 -3.84 -19.05
N LEU A 106 -8.43 -2.91 -19.53
CA LEU A 106 -7.02 -2.91 -19.15
C LEU A 106 -6.88 -2.77 -17.64
N PRO A 107 -5.96 -3.52 -17.00
CA PRO A 107 -5.69 -3.32 -15.60
C PRO A 107 -5.28 -1.87 -15.34
N SER A 108 -5.67 -1.35 -14.17
CA SER A 108 -5.19 -0.05 -13.74
C SER A 108 -3.66 -0.06 -13.68
N LYS A 109 -3.02 1.02 -14.14
CA LYS A 109 -1.57 1.13 -14.09
C LYS A 109 -1.14 1.03 -12.62
N ARG A 110 -0.28 0.07 -12.30
CA ARG A 110 0.28 -0.05 -10.95
C ARG A 110 0.99 1.26 -10.61
N LYS A 111 0.70 1.82 -9.42
CA LYS A 111 1.41 3.01 -8.91
C LYS A 111 2.90 2.70 -8.75
N THR A 112 3.75 3.67 -9.05
CA THR A 112 5.18 3.53 -8.79
C THR A 112 5.46 3.56 -7.28
N PRO A 113 6.60 3.01 -6.82
CA PRO A 113 6.99 3.09 -5.42
C PRO A 113 7.07 4.54 -4.89
N GLU A 114 7.52 5.46 -5.74
CA GLU A 114 7.65 6.89 -5.42
C GLU A 114 6.28 7.53 -5.21
N ASP A 115 5.35 7.32 -6.15
CA ASP A 115 3.98 7.82 -6.02
C ASP A 115 3.30 7.30 -4.75
N ARG A 116 3.49 6.00 -4.44
CA ARG A 116 2.96 5.39 -3.23
C ARG A 116 3.54 6.03 -1.96
N THR A 117 4.82 6.38 -1.98
CA THR A 117 5.49 7.01 -0.83
C THR A 117 5.03 8.46 -0.65
N ARG A 118 4.86 9.21 -1.74
CA ARG A 118 4.34 10.58 -1.72
C ARG A 118 2.93 10.64 -1.13
N GLU A 119 2.02 9.77 -1.60
CA GLU A 119 0.65 9.70 -1.08
C GLU A 119 0.59 9.36 0.41
N LEU A 120 1.49 8.51 0.90
CA LEU A 120 1.57 8.19 2.33
C LEU A 120 2.00 9.41 3.16
N LYS A 121 2.99 10.17 2.69
CA LYS A 121 3.44 11.41 3.35
C LYS A 121 2.33 12.45 3.39
N GLU A 122 1.66 12.69 2.27
CA GLU A 122 0.53 13.63 2.18
C GLU A 122 -0.58 13.24 3.15
N ARG A 123 -0.92 11.95 3.23
CA ARG A 123 -1.92 11.46 4.19
C ARG A 123 -1.51 11.71 5.63
N CYS A 124 -0.24 11.46 5.97
CA CYS A 124 0.29 11.74 7.31
C CYS A 124 0.24 13.23 7.64
N GLU A 125 0.62 14.11 6.71
CA GLU A 125 0.55 15.56 6.89
C GLU A 125 -0.88 16.06 7.08
N ILE A 126 -1.84 15.54 6.30
CA ILE A 126 -3.27 15.88 6.44
C ILE A 126 -3.77 15.46 7.83
N ASN A 127 -3.46 14.25 8.26
CA ASN A 127 -3.86 13.75 9.58
C ASN A 127 -3.23 14.58 10.70
N PHE A 128 -1.96 14.96 10.55
CA PHE A 128 -1.27 15.82 11.51
C PHE A 128 -1.91 17.20 11.61
N LYS A 129 -2.14 17.87 10.48
CA LYS A 129 -2.81 19.19 10.44
C LYS A 129 -4.21 19.14 11.03
N LYS A 130 -4.97 18.08 10.74
CA LYS A 130 -6.31 17.88 11.31
C LYS A 130 -6.27 17.81 12.84
N LEU A 131 -5.22 17.22 13.41
CA LEU A 131 -5.07 17.12 14.87
C LEU A 131 -4.61 18.44 15.49
N CYS A 132 -3.64 19.13 14.88
CA CYS A 132 -3.25 20.47 15.32
C CYS A 132 -4.41 21.46 15.28
N ALA A 133 -5.42 21.23 14.43
CA ALA A 133 -6.63 22.05 14.39
C ALA A 133 -7.67 21.64 15.44
N ALA A 134 -7.60 20.42 15.97
CA ALA A 134 -8.57 19.91 16.94
C ALA A 134 -8.21 20.31 18.38
N ASP A 135 -6.93 20.57 18.69
CA ASP A 135 -6.35 20.99 19.98
C ASP A 135 -6.80 20.22 21.26
N ASN A 136 -7.65 19.20 21.12
CA ASN A 136 -8.09 18.29 22.15
C ASN A 136 -7.67 16.87 21.78
N ILE A 137 -6.84 16.27 22.63
CA ILE A 137 -6.66 14.81 22.66
C ILE A 137 -7.62 14.31 23.72
N ASP A 138 -8.82 13.89 23.31
CA ASP A 138 -9.86 13.45 24.24
C ASP A 138 -9.46 12.17 25.00
N SER A 139 -8.52 11.37 24.46
CA SER A 139 -7.92 10.23 25.17
C SER A 139 -6.54 9.81 24.63
N PHE A 140 -5.72 9.20 25.50
CA PHE A 140 -4.44 8.58 25.12
C PHE A 140 -4.59 7.51 24.01
N SER A 141 -5.74 6.85 23.95
CA SER A 141 -6.08 5.87 22.90
C SER A 141 -6.20 6.52 21.51
N GLU A 142 -6.72 7.75 21.43
CA GLU A 142 -6.80 8.51 20.17
C GLU A 142 -5.44 9.07 19.75
N PHE A 143 -4.62 9.51 20.71
CA PHE A 143 -3.22 9.87 20.48
C PHE A 143 -2.41 8.71 19.88
N LEU A 144 -2.63 7.48 20.37
CA LEU A 144 -1.99 6.28 19.83
C LEU A 144 -2.36 6.02 18.36
N LYS A 145 -3.62 6.25 17.97
CA LYS A 145 -4.13 5.98 16.61
C LYS A 145 -3.54 6.88 15.53
N LEU A 146 -3.03 8.05 15.89
CA LEU A 146 -2.77 9.11 14.91
C LEU A 146 -1.42 9.00 14.19
N CYS A 147 -0.33 8.74 14.93
CA CYS A 147 1.04 8.64 14.37
C CYS A 147 1.96 7.72 15.21
N SER A 148 1.69 7.57 16.50
CA SER A 148 2.56 6.83 17.42
C SER A 148 2.43 5.31 17.29
N ILE A 149 1.32 4.76 16.80
CA ILE A 149 1.19 3.33 16.48
C ILE A 149 2.29 2.86 15.50
N HIS A 150 2.54 3.61 14.43
CA HIS A 150 3.63 3.29 13.50
C HIS A 150 5.01 3.55 14.10
N LEU A 151 5.14 4.59 14.93
CA LEU A 151 6.39 4.85 15.66
C LEU A 151 6.71 3.74 16.66
N LEU A 152 5.76 3.27 17.46
CA LEU A 152 5.89 2.14 18.39
C LEU A 152 6.25 0.86 17.65
N LYS A 153 5.67 0.63 16.47
CA LYS A 153 6.09 -0.47 15.59
C LYS A 153 7.55 -0.31 15.17
N CYS A 154 7.97 0.90 14.76
CA CYS A 154 9.36 1.18 14.39
C CYS A 154 10.32 1.02 15.57
N ILE A 155 9.99 1.60 16.73
CA ILE A 155 10.75 1.48 17.99
C ILE A 155 10.90 0.01 18.34
N ARG A 156 9.81 -0.76 18.43
CA ARG A 156 9.87 -2.20 18.69
C ARG A 156 10.75 -2.91 17.67
N ASN A 157 10.52 -2.69 16.38
CA ASN A 157 11.24 -3.43 15.34
C ASN A 157 12.74 -3.09 15.35
N ASN A 158 13.10 -1.85 15.66
CA ASN A 158 14.49 -1.42 15.83
C ASN A 158 15.10 -2.03 17.10
N TRP A 159 14.38 -1.99 18.22
CA TRP A 159 14.79 -2.57 19.49
C TRP A 159 15.05 -4.08 19.35
N LEU A 160 14.13 -4.83 18.73
CA LEU A 160 14.29 -6.27 18.49
C LEU A 160 15.37 -6.62 17.44
N LYS A 161 15.83 -5.64 16.65
CA LYS A 161 16.91 -5.83 15.66
C LYS A 161 18.30 -5.65 16.28
N GLN A 162 18.41 -5.07 17.47
CA GLN A 162 19.70 -4.89 18.15
C GLN A 162 20.40 -6.24 18.34
N THR A 163 21.70 -6.28 18.01
CA THR A 163 22.56 -7.47 18.05
C THR A 163 23.22 -7.68 19.41
N GLU A 164 23.10 -6.71 20.31
CA GLU A 164 23.61 -6.81 21.69
C GLU A 164 22.90 -7.95 22.43
N THR A 165 23.65 -8.66 23.28
CA THR A 165 23.16 -9.82 24.06
C THR A 165 21.94 -9.49 24.91
N ASN A 166 21.88 -8.27 25.45
CA ASN A 166 20.77 -7.77 26.28
C ASN A 166 19.71 -6.97 25.50
N GLN A 167 19.95 -6.68 24.21
CA GLN A 167 19.16 -5.80 23.33
C GLN A 167 18.66 -4.56 24.11
N THR A 168 19.59 -3.67 24.44
CA THR A 168 19.36 -2.49 25.28
C THR A 168 18.98 -1.26 24.46
N PHE A 169 17.86 -0.64 24.81
CA PHE A 169 17.40 0.61 24.23
C PHE A 169 17.74 1.77 25.17
N ASN A 170 18.52 2.73 24.67
CA ASN A 170 18.97 3.89 25.44
C ASN A 170 18.07 5.08 25.11
N ILE A 171 17.47 5.67 26.14
CA ILE A 171 16.57 6.82 26.01
C ILE A 171 17.20 7.98 26.79
N PRO A 172 17.50 9.12 26.14
CA PRO A 172 17.94 10.32 26.85
C PRO A 172 16.77 10.89 27.67
N SER A 173 17.06 11.38 28.87
CA SER A 173 16.10 12.16 29.66
C SER A 173 15.72 13.43 28.90
N PHE A 174 14.44 13.75 28.88
CA PHE A 174 13.92 14.95 28.21
C PHE A 174 13.76 16.14 29.18
N ASP A 175 13.77 15.86 30.48
CA ASP A 175 13.43 16.84 31.52
C ASP A 175 14.64 17.30 32.35
N ASP A 176 15.79 16.61 32.25
CA ASP A 176 16.95 16.88 33.10
C ASP A 176 18.08 17.61 32.35
N THR A 177 18.62 18.65 32.99
CA THR A 177 19.85 19.37 32.56
C THR A 177 21.11 18.49 32.62
N ASP A 178 21.04 17.33 33.27
CA ASP A 178 22.17 16.48 33.61
C ASP A 178 22.43 15.33 32.62
N ASN A 179 21.80 15.32 31.44
CA ASN A 179 22.05 14.29 30.40
C ASN A 179 21.86 12.83 30.90
N LYS A 180 20.92 12.61 31.82
CA LYS A 180 20.66 11.28 32.36
C LYS A 180 20.18 10.32 31.27
N LEU A 181 20.77 9.13 31.20
CA LEU A 181 20.42 8.08 30.25
C LEU A 181 19.58 6.99 30.92
N TYR A 182 18.41 6.71 30.37
CA TYR A 182 17.57 5.59 30.76
C TYR A 182 17.87 4.37 29.88
N TYR A 183 17.91 3.19 30.52
CA TYR A 183 18.20 1.93 29.84
C TYR A 183 17.00 0.99 29.96
N ALA A 184 16.51 0.48 28.83
CA ALA A 184 15.49 -0.55 28.79
C ALA A 184 16.03 -1.80 28.09
N SER A 185 16.03 -2.95 28.78
CA SER A 185 16.46 -4.23 28.20
C SER A 185 15.26 -5.12 27.90
N ILE A 186 15.18 -5.65 26.68
CA ILE A 186 14.16 -6.64 26.31
C ILE A 186 14.39 -7.99 27.03
N LEU A 187 15.60 -8.23 27.54
CA LEU A 187 15.94 -9.48 28.22
C LEU A 187 15.09 -9.67 29.48
N HIS A 188 14.80 -8.59 30.20
CA HIS A 188 13.91 -8.64 31.37
C HIS A 188 12.51 -9.12 30.98
N LEU A 189 11.96 -8.64 29.86
CA LEU A 189 10.66 -9.10 29.35
C LEU A 189 10.70 -10.57 28.89
N LYS A 190 11.82 -11.04 28.33
CA LYS A 190 12.01 -12.45 27.96
C LYS A 190 12.10 -13.35 29.20
N LYS A 191 12.79 -12.91 30.25
CA LYS A 191 12.88 -13.63 31.53
C LYS A 191 11.52 -13.74 32.18
N LEU A 192 10.79 -12.63 32.30
CA LEU A 192 9.42 -12.60 32.82
C LEU A 192 8.52 -13.58 32.05
N TYR A 193 8.57 -13.56 30.71
CA TYR A 193 7.80 -14.48 29.89
C TYR A 193 8.14 -15.96 30.14
N ASN A 194 9.42 -16.30 30.34
CA ASN A 194 9.85 -17.67 30.61
C ASN A 194 9.40 -18.14 32.00
N ILE A 195 9.46 -17.27 33.02
CA ILE A 195 8.99 -17.57 34.38
C ILE A 195 7.48 -17.82 34.35
N GLU A 196 6.73 -16.96 33.67
CA GLU A 196 5.26 -17.09 33.56
C GLU A 196 4.80 -18.28 32.72
N GLN A 197 5.65 -18.91 31.90
CA GLN A 197 5.26 -20.13 31.16
C GLN A 197 4.95 -21.30 32.09
N HIS A 198 5.58 -21.34 33.26
CA HIS A 198 5.46 -22.44 34.22
C HIS A 198 4.41 -22.15 35.31
N HIS A 199 3.80 -20.96 35.31
CA HIS A 199 2.82 -20.53 36.30
C HIS A 199 1.39 -20.56 35.75
N SER A 200 0.42 -20.96 36.58
CA SER A 200 -0.99 -21.05 36.17
C SER A 200 -1.66 -19.67 36.05
N LEU A 201 -1.20 -18.67 36.80
CA LEU A 201 -1.64 -17.29 36.75
C LEU A 201 -0.57 -16.41 36.12
N LYS A 202 -0.93 -15.64 35.08
CA LYS A 202 0.00 -14.75 34.35
C LYS A 202 -0.21 -13.31 34.81
N LEU A 203 0.86 -12.63 35.23
CA LEU A 203 0.86 -11.23 35.62
C LEU A 203 0.90 -10.32 34.38
N ALA A 204 1.56 -10.77 33.31
CA ALA A 204 1.67 -10.08 32.03
C ALA A 204 1.01 -10.88 30.87
N PRO A 205 -0.34 -11.00 30.84
CA PRO A 205 -1.04 -11.82 29.84
C PRO A 205 -0.89 -11.31 28.39
N ALA A 206 -0.51 -10.05 28.20
CA ALA A 206 -0.26 -9.46 26.88
C ALA A 206 1.07 -9.94 26.26
N LEU A 207 2.04 -10.37 27.07
CA LEU A 207 3.32 -10.90 26.60
C LEU A 207 3.12 -12.30 26.03
N SER A 208 3.22 -12.40 24.71
CA SER A 208 3.15 -13.67 23.99
C SER A 208 4.41 -13.87 23.15
N LYS A 209 4.67 -15.12 22.75
CA LYS A 209 5.77 -15.47 21.85
C LYS A 209 5.82 -14.57 20.59
N LYS A 210 4.65 -14.22 20.05
CA LYS A 210 4.50 -13.35 18.87
C LYS A 210 4.92 -11.89 19.12
N VAL A 211 4.87 -11.43 20.37
CA VAL A 211 5.25 -10.07 20.76
C VAL A 211 6.77 -9.96 20.90
N LEU A 212 7.40 -10.94 21.55
CA LEU A 212 8.85 -10.97 21.82
C LEU A 212 9.68 -11.51 20.64
N TYR A 213 9.13 -12.47 19.88
CA TYR A 213 9.79 -13.12 18.76
C TYR A 213 8.92 -13.04 17.47
N PRO A 214 8.63 -11.83 16.96
CA PRO A 214 7.76 -11.66 15.79
C PRO A 214 8.45 -12.11 14.50
N THR A 215 7.71 -12.84 13.67
CA THR A 215 8.06 -13.12 12.26
C THR A 215 8.00 -11.86 11.39
N SER A 216 8.52 -11.92 10.16
CA SER A 216 8.52 -10.78 9.23
C SER A 216 7.11 -10.22 8.94
N LEU A 217 6.09 -11.07 8.89
CA LEU A 217 4.69 -10.65 8.72
C LEU A 217 4.14 -10.03 10.02
N GLU A 218 4.41 -10.64 11.17
CA GLU A 218 3.98 -10.13 12.48
C GLU A 218 4.66 -8.80 12.86
N ARG A 219 5.84 -8.53 12.32
CA ARG A 219 6.52 -7.23 12.44
C ARG A 219 5.72 -6.06 11.85
N GLN A 220 4.83 -6.34 10.90
CA GLN A 220 3.96 -5.32 10.29
C GLN A 220 2.69 -5.05 11.12
N ASN A 221 2.32 -5.97 12.01
CA ASN A 221 1.08 -5.88 12.80
C ASN A 221 1.26 -4.98 14.01
N VAL A 222 0.61 -3.82 14.00
CA VAL A 222 0.77 -2.84 15.07
C VAL A 222 0.09 -3.25 16.38
N SER A 223 -0.99 -4.02 16.33
CA SER A 223 -1.63 -4.51 17.56
C SER A 223 -0.68 -5.34 18.43
N THR A 224 0.22 -6.10 17.80
CA THR A 224 1.25 -6.86 18.51
C THR A 224 2.34 -5.98 19.09
N ALA A 225 2.61 -4.82 18.48
CA ALA A 225 3.56 -3.86 19.02
C ALA A 225 3.00 -3.14 20.27
N ILE A 226 1.71 -2.80 20.29
CA ILE A 226 1.07 -2.17 21.46
C ILE A 226 1.14 -3.10 22.68
N LYS A 227 0.91 -4.40 22.48
CA LYS A 227 1.00 -5.40 23.56
C LYS A 227 2.37 -5.49 24.25
N LEU A 228 3.44 -5.03 23.59
CA LEU A 228 4.76 -4.97 24.22
C LEU A 228 4.84 -3.87 25.29
N PHE A 229 4.11 -2.78 25.10
CA PHE A 229 4.10 -1.61 25.97
C PHE A 229 2.87 -1.60 26.90
N ASP A 230 2.33 -2.78 27.22
CA ASP A 230 1.16 -2.90 28.09
C ASP A 230 1.52 -2.60 29.55
N GLU A 231 0.68 -1.84 30.24
CA GLU A 231 0.90 -1.40 31.62
C GLU A 231 1.06 -2.58 32.59
N LYS A 232 0.35 -3.68 32.33
CA LYS A 232 0.43 -4.92 33.12
C LYS A 232 1.83 -5.54 33.06
N SER A 233 2.48 -5.45 31.91
CA SER A 233 3.85 -5.95 31.72
C SER A 233 4.84 -5.13 32.55
N VAL A 234 4.62 -3.81 32.65
CA VAL A 234 5.44 -2.92 33.48
C VAL A 234 5.22 -3.21 34.97
N ALA A 235 3.96 -3.40 35.40
CA ALA A 235 3.62 -3.76 36.77
C ALA A 235 4.27 -5.09 37.18
N ALA A 236 4.21 -6.10 36.31
CA ALA A 236 4.84 -7.40 36.53
C ALA A 236 6.36 -7.31 36.68
N LEU A 237 7.03 -6.55 35.81
CA LEU A 237 8.48 -6.30 35.93
C LEU A 237 8.85 -5.61 37.25
N ASN A 238 8.05 -4.64 37.70
CA ASN A 238 8.30 -3.94 38.96
C ASN A 238 8.16 -4.86 40.18
N ILE A 239 7.28 -5.87 40.12
CA ILE A 239 7.15 -6.88 41.18
C ILE A 239 8.39 -7.78 41.19
N GLU A 240 8.78 -8.31 40.02
CA GLU A 240 9.97 -9.19 39.89
C GLU A 240 11.26 -8.48 40.35
N LEU A 241 11.40 -7.19 40.06
CA LEU A 241 12.53 -6.37 40.53
C LEU A 241 12.53 -6.14 42.04
N LYS A 242 11.35 -6.10 42.69
CA LYS A 242 11.24 -5.98 44.14
C LYS A 242 11.55 -7.30 44.84
N GLU A 243 11.07 -8.42 44.30
CA GLU A 243 11.32 -9.77 44.84
C GLU A 243 12.81 -10.16 44.75
N ASN A 244 13.48 -9.81 43.65
CA ASN A 244 14.92 -10.04 43.50
C ASN A 244 15.80 -9.20 44.45
N LYS A 245 15.30 -8.07 44.97
CA LYS A 245 15.99 -7.28 46.01
C LYS A 245 15.84 -7.88 47.41
N THR A 246 14.87 -8.76 47.62
CA THR A 246 14.60 -9.39 48.93
C THR A 246 15.26 -10.76 49.12
N GLY A 247 15.96 -11.29 48.11
CA GLY A 247 16.51 -12.66 48.10
C GLY A 247 18.02 -12.81 48.34
N TYR A 248 18.79 -11.72 48.37
CA TYR A 248 20.21 -11.74 48.75
C TYR A 248 20.51 -10.47 49.55
N GLY A 249 21.22 -10.64 50.67
CA GLY A 249 21.62 -9.56 51.56
C GLY A 249 22.32 -8.41 50.85
N GLU A 250 22.20 -7.24 51.47
CA GLU A 250 22.78 -5.95 51.08
C GLU A 250 24.18 -6.08 50.44
N ALA A 251 24.29 -5.54 49.23
CA ALA A 251 25.29 -4.55 48.80
C ALA A 251 25.60 -4.71 47.30
N VAL A 252 24.81 -4.03 46.46
CA VAL A 252 25.42 -3.06 45.55
C VAL A 252 24.57 -1.81 45.64
N GLU A 253 24.96 -0.93 46.57
CA GLU A 253 24.78 0.51 46.39
C GLU A 253 25.52 0.92 45.10
N GLY A 254 24.91 0.63 43.96
CA GLY A 254 25.06 1.47 42.78
C GLY A 254 24.14 2.63 43.05
N LYS A 255 24.70 3.68 43.68
CA LYS A 255 24.11 4.97 43.96
C LYS A 255 22.90 5.29 43.06
N ASN A 256 21.91 5.95 43.64
CA ASN A 256 21.18 6.99 42.90
C ASN A 256 22.24 7.84 42.20
N ILE A 257 22.50 7.59 40.93
CA ILE A 257 23.32 8.48 40.14
C ILE A 257 22.31 9.35 39.42
N SER A 258 22.29 10.59 39.90
CA SER A 258 21.77 11.82 39.32
C SER A 258 21.65 11.77 37.81
#